data_AF-A0A8T5AM94-F1
#
_entry.id   AF-A0A8T5AM94-F1
#
_cell.length_a   1.000
_cell.length_b   1.000
_cell.length_c   1.000
_cell.angle_alpha   90.00
_cell.angle_beta   90.00
_cell.angle_gamma   90.00
#
_symmetry.space_group_name_H-M   'P 1'
#
loop_
_entity.id
_entity.type
_entity.pdbx_description
1 polymer ?
#
loop_
_entity_poly.entity_id
_entity_poly.type
_entity_poly.pdbx_seq_one_letter_code
_entity_poly.pdbx_strand_id
1 'polypeptide(L)'
;MMERPFWMAPPYIILFDLFHLHKLKPWSIKLASILDSFLREIRERGYIDFSASGTALLSSSMIHRMKSELLLKMEEPPRGGGETPEEFVPPPLPLSFRFEYTLTSISDILDALISALEKENKIIEGGRARVLESLQLPTRQPDEFLTHIDEYLDKLYLELLRRASLTGRPVSFAELTSMKTHMEKVRVFILLIFLAHGGRVEIAAVGDDLMVTPLREGDGHG
;
A
#
# COMPACT_ATOMS: atom_id res chain seq x y z
N MET A 1 -6.36 -43.49 31.60
CA MET A 1 -5.90 -43.19 30.22
C MET A 1 -6.34 -41.77 29.95
N MET A 2 -5.45 -40.76 30.02
CA MET A 2 -5.84 -39.37 29.78
C MET A 2 -6.01 -39.18 28.27
N GLU A 3 -7.23 -38.90 27.83
CA GLU A 3 -7.48 -38.52 26.44
C GLU A 3 -6.73 -37.22 26.11
N ARG A 4 -6.11 -37.16 24.92
CA ARG A 4 -5.45 -35.93 24.48
C ARG A 4 -6.52 -34.87 24.28
N PRO A 5 -6.33 -33.65 24.82
CA PRO A 5 -7.33 -32.61 24.65
C PRO A 5 -7.46 -32.21 23.18
N PHE A 6 -8.69 -31.87 22.77
CA PHE A 6 -9.00 -31.60 21.36
C PHE A 6 -8.18 -30.44 20.78
N TRP A 7 -7.76 -29.49 21.61
CA TRP A 7 -6.96 -28.33 21.22
C TRP A 7 -5.49 -28.64 20.91
N MET A 8 -5.01 -29.86 21.19
CA MET A 8 -3.70 -30.34 20.72
C MET A 8 -3.76 -30.97 19.32
N ALA A 9 -4.93 -31.07 18.71
CA ALA A 9 -5.06 -31.51 17.32
C ALA A 9 -4.79 -30.35 16.34
N PRO A 10 -4.22 -30.62 15.14
CA PRO A 10 -4.28 -29.68 14.03
C PRO A 10 -5.76 -29.41 13.69
N PRO A 11 -6.20 -28.16 13.45
CA PRO A 11 -5.43 -26.93 13.23
C PRO A 11 -5.12 -26.10 14.49
N TYR A 12 -5.66 -26.47 15.65
CA TYR A 12 -5.59 -25.67 16.88
C TYR A 12 -4.22 -25.63 17.52
N ILE A 13 -3.37 -26.62 17.25
CA ILE A 13 -2.02 -26.73 17.80
C ILE A 13 -1.18 -25.45 17.67
N ILE A 14 -1.44 -24.65 16.62
CA ILE A 14 -0.78 -23.36 16.37
C ILE A 14 -1.07 -22.33 17.48
N LEU A 15 -2.26 -22.38 18.11
CA LEU A 15 -2.63 -21.52 19.22
C LEU A 15 -1.95 -21.91 20.55
N PHE A 16 -1.39 -23.12 20.63
CA PHE A 16 -0.80 -23.66 21.86
C PHE A 16 0.72 -23.83 21.77
N ASP A 17 1.30 -23.73 20.57
CA ASP A 17 2.76 -23.77 20.37
C ASP A 17 3.39 -22.38 20.52
N LEU A 18 3.54 -21.94 21.77
CA LEU A 18 4.17 -20.66 22.12
C LEU A 18 5.67 -20.62 21.80
N PHE A 19 6.37 -21.76 21.85
CA PHE A 19 7.83 -21.83 21.69
C PHE A 19 8.26 -21.65 20.24
N HIS A 20 7.47 -22.13 19.28
CA HIS A 20 7.79 -22.04 17.86
C HIS A 20 7.09 -20.88 17.16
N LEU A 21 6.30 -20.07 17.88
CA LEU A 21 5.53 -18.97 17.32
C LEU A 21 6.42 -17.94 16.59
N HIS A 22 7.64 -17.72 17.07
CA HIS A 22 8.63 -16.83 16.45
C HIS A 22 9.21 -17.36 15.12
N LYS A 23 9.17 -18.67 14.90
CA LYS A 23 9.67 -19.31 13.67
C LYS A 23 8.60 -19.38 12.58
N LEU A 24 7.33 -19.20 12.96
CA LEU A 24 6.21 -19.20 12.03
C LEU A 24 6.09 -17.85 11.32
N LYS A 25 5.73 -17.88 10.03
CA LYS A 25 5.44 -16.65 9.28
C LYS A 25 4.08 -16.09 9.74
N PRO A 26 4.01 -14.92 10.40
CA PRO A 26 2.77 -14.43 11.01
C PRO A 26 1.61 -14.27 10.01
N TRP A 27 1.93 -13.89 8.77
CA TRP A 27 0.96 -13.68 7.69
C TRP A 27 0.40 -14.97 7.07
N SER A 28 1.08 -16.11 7.25
CA SER A 28 0.61 -17.40 6.72
C SER A 28 -0.54 -18.01 7.53
N ILE A 29 -0.76 -17.52 8.76
CA ILE A 29 -1.72 -18.08 9.70
C ILE A 29 -3.06 -17.36 9.54
N LYS A 30 -4.09 -18.12 9.15
CA LYS A 30 -5.49 -17.68 9.16
C LYS A 30 -6.06 -17.72 10.59
N LEU A 31 -5.57 -16.81 11.44
CA LEU A 31 -5.88 -16.78 12.88
C LEU A 31 -7.38 -16.70 13.16
N ALA A 32 -8.11 -15.84 12.43
CA ALA A 32 -9.55 -15.66 12.59
C ALA A 32 -10.32 -16.97 12.39
N SER A 33 -10.05 -17.69 11.29
CA SER A 33 -10.74 -18.95 11.02
C SER A 33 -10.44 -20.03 12.06
N ILE A 34 -9.19 -20.08 12.57
CA ILE A 34 -8.81 -21.06 13.60
C ILE A 34 -9.52 -20.72 14.91
N LEU A 35 -9.54 -19.45 15.31
CA LEU A 35 -10.19 -19.00 16.54
C LEU A 35 -11.71 -19.21 16.48
N ASP A 36 -12.35 -18.92 15.35
CA ASP A 36 -13.77 -19.17 15.15
C ASP A 36 -14.12 -20.65 15.22
N SER A 37 -13.30 -21.53 14.62
CA SER A 37 -13.47 -22.98 14.76
C SER A 37 -13.28 -23.45 16.20
N PHE A 38 -12.28 -22.91 16.90
CA PHE A 38 -11.99 -23.24 18.29
C PHE A 38 -13.12 -22.82 19.22
N LEU A 39 -13.65 -21.60 19.07
CA LEU A 39 -14.78 -21.10 19.86
C LEU A 39 -16.07 -21.86 19.58
N ARG A 40 -16.28 -22.33 18.34
CA ARG A 40 -17.42 -23.17 17.99
C ARG A 40 -17.33 -24.53 18.67
N GLU A 41 -16.17 -25.16 18.64
CA GLU A 41 -15.96 -26.47 19.26
C GLU A 41 -16.07 -26.42 20.78
N ILE A 42 -15.59 -25.34 21.43
CA ILE A 42 -15.82 -25.09 22.86
C ILE A 42 -17.33 -24.99 23.17
N ARG A 43 -18.09 -24.28 22.33
CA ARG A 43 -19.53 -24.07 22.52
C ARG A 43 -20.33 -25.35 22.33
N GLU A 44 -19.98 -26.17 21.34
CA GLU A 44 -20.62 -27.46 21.08
C GLU A 44 -20.39 -28.46 22.22
N ARG A 45 -19.20 -28.42 22.83
CA ARG A 45 -18.86 -29.30 23.97
C ARG A 45 -19.46 -28.83 25.29
N GLY A 46 -19.93 -27.58 25.37
CA GLY A 46 -20.56 -27.00 26.57
C GLY A 46 -19.62 -26.84 27.78
N TYR A 47 -18.32 -27.06 27.60
CA TYR A 47 -17.30 -26.96 28.65
C TYR A 47 -16.20 -25.98 28.22
N ILE A 48 -16.00 -24.95 29.03
CA ILE A 48 -14.99 -23.91 28.80
C ILE A 48 -13.80 -24.18 29.72
N ASP A 49 -12.67 -24.58 29.14
CA ASP A 49 -11.39 -24.58 29.85
C ASP A 49 -10.79 -23.18 29.79
N PHE A 50 -10.81 -22.47 30.93
CA PHE A 50 -10.24 -21.13 31.05
C PHE A 50 -8.72 -21.11 30.86
N SER A 51 -8.01 -22.18 31.20
CA SER A 51 -6.55 -22.28 31.04
C SER A 51 -6.18 -22.38 29.56
N ALA A 52 -6.91 -23.22 28.83
CA ALA A 52 -6.73 -23.35 27.38
C ALA A 52 -7.10 -22.06 26.65
N SER A 53 -8.21 -21.43 27.05
CA SER A 53 -8.66 -20.15 26.50
C SER A 53 -7.66 -19.02 26.78
N GLY A 54 -7.06 -18.98 27.96
CA GLY A 54 -5.99 -18.02 28.31
C GLY A 54 -4.75 -18.19 27.46
N THR A 55 -4.35 -19.43 27.19
CA THR A 55 -3.19 -19.73 26.33
C THR A 55 -3.47 -19.35 24.87
N ALA A 56 -4.67 -19.66 24.37
CA ALA A 56 -5.11 -19.25 23.03
C ALA A 56 -5.21 -17.72 22.88
N LEU A 57 -5.63 -17.01 23.93
CA LEU A 57 -5.67 -15.55 23.95
C LEU A 57 -4.26 -14.96 23.93
N LEU A 58 -3.35 -15.50 24.74
CA LEU A 58 -1.95 -15.08 24.78
C LEU A 58 -1.29 -15.26 23.40
N SER A 59 -1.38 -16.45 22.81
CA SER A 59 -0.80 -16.71 21.49
C SER A 59 -1.43 -15.80 20.42
N SER A 60 -2.74 -15.57 20.47
CA SER A 60 -3.42 -14.65 19.55
C SER A 60 -2.87 -13.22 19.67
N SER A 61 -2.75 -12.68 20.88
CA SER A 61 -2.18 -11.34 21.11
C SER A 61 -0.73 -11.23 20.61
N MET A 62 0.06 -12.28 20.78
CA MET A 62 1.45 -12.33 20.33
C MET A 62 1.55 -12.36 18.79
N ILE A 63 0.68 -13.13 18.13
CA ILE A 63 0.58 -13.13 16.65
C ILE A 63 0.17 -11.75 16.14
N HIS A 64 -0.82 -11.11 16.78
CA HIS A 64 -1.25 -9.76 16.41
C HIS A 64 -0.13 -8.74 16.56
N ARG A 65 0.63 -8.78 17.67
CA ARG A 65 1.79 -7.92 17.86
C ARG A 65 2.82 -8.07 16.75
N MET A 66 3.16 -9.31 16.39
CA MET A 66 4.11 -9.59 15.31
C MET A 66 3.64 -9.06 13.96
N LYS A 67 2.34 -9.17 13.65
CA LYS A 67 1.75 -8.60 12.43
C LYS A 67 1.86 -7.07 12.40
N SER A 68 1.53 -6.41 13.51
CA SER A 68 1.63 -4.95 13.64
C SER A 68 3.08 -4.46 13.54
N GLU A 69 4.02 -5.14 14.20
CA GLU A 69 5.45 -4.81 14.09
C GLU A 69 5.99 -4.95 12.66
N LEU A 70 5.56 -6.00 11.94
CA LEU A 70 5.92 -6.19 10.53
C LEU A 70 5.33 -5.10 9.63
N LEU A 71 4.08 -4.70 9.88
CA LEU A 71 3.43 -3.62 9.15
C LEU A 71 4.19 -2.29 9.35
N LEU A 72 4.52 -1.95 10.59
CA LEU A 72 5.27 -0.74 10.92
C LEU A 72 6.66 -0.73 10.27
N LYS A 73 7.37 -1.86 10.29
CA LYS A 73 8.69 -1.97 9.62
C LYS A 73 8.64 -1.80 8.10
N MET A 74 7.50 -2.11 7.47
CA MET A 74 7.32 -1.88 6.03
C MET A 74 6.99 -0.43 5.71
N GLU A 75 6.38 0.29 6.66
CA GLU A 75 6.08 1.72 6.54
C GLU A 75 7.27 2.60 6.95
N GLU A 76 8.20 2.08 7.75
CA GLU A 76 9.45 2.78 8.07
C GLU A 76 10.18 3.14 6.76
N PRO A 77 10.41 4.44 6.46
CA PRO A 77 11.19 4.83 5.31
C PRO A 77 12.57 4.18 5.42
N PRO A 78 13.18 3.75 4.30
CA PRO A 78 14.52 3.16 4.33
C PRO A 78 15.42 4.10 5.11
N ARG A 79 15.96 3.62 6.24
CA ARG A 79 16.92 4.40 7.02
C ARG A 79 18.05 4.71 6.07
N GLY A 80 18.10 5.96 5.59
CA GLY A 80 19.13 6.39 4.67
C GLY A 80 20.46 6.02 5.30
N GLY A 81 21.28 5.25 4.58
CA GLY A 81 22.65 4.93 4.97
C GLY A 81 23.55 6.16 4.89
N GLY A 82 23.06 7.31 5.37
CA GLY A 82 23.87 8.47 5.61
C GLY A 82 24.69 8.19 6.84
N GLU A 83 26.00 8.11 6.64
CA GLU A 83 26.99 8.45 7.66
C GLU A 83 26.40 9.56 8.52
N THR A 84 26.30 9.32 9.84
CA THR A 84 26.00 10.40 10.78
C THR A 84 26.87 11.58 10.37
N PRO A 85 26.32 12.73 9.96
CA PRO A 85 27.15 13.87 9.63
C PRO A 85 28.05 14.04 10.84
N GLU A 86 29.38 14.00 10.65
CA GLU A 86 30.31 14.30 11.73
C GLU A 86 29.75 15.52 12.44
N GLU A 87 29.41 15.34 13.72
CA GLU A 87 28.77 16.36 14.53
C GLU A 87 29.76 17.51 14.59
N PHE A 88 29.65 18.45 13.65
CA PHE A 88 30.52 19.59 13.55
C PHE A 88 30.15 20.47 14.72
N VAL A 89 30.83 20.26 15.84
CA VAL A 89 30.78 21.15 16.99
C VAL A 89 31.50 22.42 16.54
N PRO A 90 30.78 23.52 16.26
CA PRO A 90 31.44 24.74 15.85
C PRO A 90 32.35 25.19 17.00
N PRO A 91 33.55 25.73 16.69
CA PRO A 91 34.41 26.30 17.71
C PRO A 91 33.64 27.40 18.48
N PRO A 92 33.90 27.56 19.79
CA PRO A 92 33.20 28.55 20.59
C PRO A 92 33.40 29.94 19.97
N LEU A 93 32.29 30.54 19.53
CA LEU A 93 32.28 31.89 19.00
C LEU A 93 32.70 32.85 20.11
N PRO A 94 33.68 33.75 19.87
CA PRO A 94 33.97 34.81 20.83
C PRO A 94 32.73 35.68 20.94
N LEU A 95 32.12 35.70 22.12
CA LEU A 95 31.01 36.60 22.41
C LEU A 95 31.48 38.02 22.14
N SER A 96 30.79 38.72 21.24
CA SER A 96 31.04 40.13 20.96
C SER A 96 30.96 40.91 22.26
N PHE A 97 32.06 41.56 22.65
CA PHE A 97 32.11 42.44 23.81
C PHE A 97 31.01 43.48 23.68
N ARG A 98 30.03 43.45 24.61
CA ARG A 98 29.06 44.52 24.72
C ARG A 98 29.80 45.72 25.30
N PHE A 99 30.17 46.66 24.44
CA PHE A 99 30.46 48.00 24.93
C PHE A 99 29.14 48.57 25.47
N GLU A 100 29.02 48.66 26.79
CA GLU A 100 27.93 49.35 27.47
C GLU A 100 28.07 50.86 27.25
N TYR A 101 27.81 51.32 26.03
CA TYR A 101 27.66 52.74 25.76
C TYR A 101 26.66 52.95 24.65
N THR A 102 25.36 52.97 24.96
CA THR A 102 24.45 53.80 24.16
C THR A 102 23.24 54.24 24.96
N LEU A 103 23.25 55.49 25.41
CA LEU A 103 22.04 56.27 25.63
C LEU A 103 21.41 56.52 24.25
N THR A 104 20.77 55.52 23.66
CA THR A 104 19.92 55.76 22.47
C THR A 104 18.67 56.48 22.94
N SER A 105 18.36 57.60 22.29
CA SER A 105 17.09 58.30 22.52
C SER A 105 15.93 57.37 22.14
N ILE A 106 14.79 57.50 22.81
CA ILE A 106 13.58 56.71 22.54
C ILE A 106 13.17 56.82 21.05
N SER A 107 13.45 57.96 20.42
CA SER A 107 13.25 58.16 18.97
C SER A 107 13.98 57.11 18.13
N ASP A 108 15.24 56.85 18.45
CA ASP A 108 16.11 55.98 17.63
C ASP A 108 15.67 54.52 17.76
N ILE A 109 15.13 54.14 18.93
CA ILE A 109 14.55 52.82 19.16
C ILE A 109 13.25 52.65 18.36
N LEU A 110 12.41 53.69 18.32
CA LEU A 110 11.16 53.66 17.57
C LEU A 110 11.43 53.57 16.06
N ASP A 111 12.39 54.34 15.55
CA ASP A 111 12.76 54.31 14.13
C ASP A 111 13.39 52.95 13.74
N ALA A 112 14.21 52.37 14.62
CA ALA A 112 14.76 51.03 14.42
C ALA A 112 13.67 49.95 14.42
N LEU A 113 12.65 50.07 15.28
CA LEU A 113 11.53 49.14 15.35
C LEU A 113 10.65 49.21 14.10
N ILE A 114 10.33 50.43 13.64
CA ILE A 114 9.56 50.65 12.41
C ILE A 114 10.31 50.06 11.21
N SER A 115 11.62 50.33 11.11
CA SER A 115 12.47 49.78 10.05
C SER A 115 12.55 48.25 10.07
N ALA A 116 12.55 47.65 11.27
CA ALA A 116 12.54 46.19 11.43
C ALA A 116 11.21 45.58 10.99
N LEU A 117 10.08 46.18 11.37
CA LEU A 117 8.74 45.72 10.99
C LEU A 117 8.50 45.81 9.48
N GLU A 118 8.95 46.89 8.83
CA GLU A 118 8.84 47.02 7.37
C GLU A 118 9.68 45.96 6.62
N LYS A 119 10.85 45.61 7.18
CA LYS A 119 11.72 44.58 6.63
C LYS A 119 11.10 43.18 6.80
N GLU A 120 10.48 42.91 7.94
CA GLU A 120 9.78 41.64 8.20
C GLU A 120 8.55 41.49 7.30
N ASN A 121 7.76 42.55 7.08
CA ASN A 121 6.61 42.50 6.19
C ASN A 121 7.00 42.13 4.75
N LYS A 122 8.14 42.65 4.25
CA LYS A 122 8.72 42.24 2.95
C LYS A 122 9.16 40.77 2.91
N ILE A 123 9.67 40.24 4.02
CA ILE A 123 10.09 38.83 4.14
C ILE A 123 8.86 37.92 4.19
N ILE A 124 7.78 38.33 4.87
CA ILE A 124 6.53 37.56 4.96
C ILE A 124 5.85 37.44 3.59
N GLU A 125 5.84 38.51 2.77
CA GLU A 125 5.31 38.44 1.40
C GLU A 125 6.16 37.55 0.48
N GLY A 126 7.50 37.60 0.60
CA GLY A 126 8.40 36.71 -0.16
C GLY A 126 8.43 35.25 0.33
N GLY A 127 8.19 35.03 1.63
CA GLY A 127 8.25 33.73 2.29
C GLY A 127 7.00 32.87 2.07
N ARG A 128 5.82 33.49 2.00
CA ARG A 128 4.56 32.79 1.68
C ARG A 128 4.59 32.13 0.29
N ALA A 129 5.24 32.75 -0.69
CA ALA A 129 5.39 32.16 -2.02
C ALA A 129 6.26 30.89 -2.01
N ARG A 130 7.33 30.88 -1.20
CA ARG A 130 8.32 29.79 -1.18
C ARG A 130 7.90 28.57 -0.35
N VAL A 131 7.08 28.77 0.69
CA VAL A 131 6.56 27.69 1.55
C VAL A 131 5.46 26.88 0.84
N LEU A 132 4.75 27.48 -0.13
CA LEU A 132 3.74 26.77 -0.92
C LEU A 132 4.37 25.87 -2.01
N GLU A 133 5.57 26.18 -2.49
CA GLU A 133 6.30 25.32 -3.44
C GLU A 133 6.88 24.07 -2.78
N SER A 134 7.28 24.13 -1.50
CA SER A 134 7.91 23.00 -0.81
C SER A 134 6.94 21.95 -0.26
N LEU A 135 5.64 22.23 -0.23
CA LEU A 135 4.58 21.30 0.19
C LEU A 135 3.99 20.48 -0.97
N GLN A 136 4.51 20.63 -2.18
CA GLN A 136 4.17 19.73 -3.27
C GLN A 136 4.83 18.38 -3.00
N LEU A 137 4.13 17.52 -2.25
CA LEU A 137 4.32 16.07 -2.38
C LEU A 137 4.40 15.77 -3.88
N PRO A 138 5.30 14.90 -4.34
CA PRO A 138 5.26 14.45 -5.71
C PRO A 138 3.91 13.78 -5.90
N THR A 139 2.95 14.52 -6.46
CA THR A 139 1.74 13.99 -7.03
C THR A 139 2.25 13.09 -8.12
N ARG A 140 2.33 11.80 -7.79
CA ARG A 140 2.47 10.72 -8.74
C ARG A 140 1.36 10.98 -9.74
N GLN A 141 1.73 11.59 -10.87
CA GLN A 141 0.76 11.99 -11.88
C GLN A 141 -0.04 10.73 -12.18
N PRO A 142 -1.39 10.80 -12.13
CA PRO A 142 -2.18 9.63 -12.44
C PRO A 142 -1.74 9.18 -13.82
N ASP A 143 -1.24 7.95 -13.93
CA ASP A 143 -0.79 7.39 -15.20
C ASP A 143 -1.88 7.68 -16.23
N GLU A 144 -1.54 8.38 -17.31
CA GLU A 144 -2.49 8.82 -18.35
C GLU A 144 -3.32 7.66 -18.93
N PHE A 145 -2.78 6.44 -18.81
CA PHE A 145 -3.44 5.17 -19.11
C PHE A 145 -4.60 4.84 -18.16
N LEU A 146 -4.45 5.08 -16.86
CA LEU A 146 -5.49 4.81 -15.86
C LEU A 146 -6.65 5.80 -15.96
N THR A 147 -6.36 7.06 -16.32
CA THR A 147 -7.41 8.09 -16.47
C THR A 147 -8.30 7.86 -17.68
N HIS A 148 -7.78 7.24 -18.74
CA HIS A 148 -8.52 6.98 -19.99
C HIS A 148 -8.79 5.49 -20.23
N ILE A 149 -8.77 4.67 -19.18
CA ILE A 149 -8.86 3.21 -19.31
C ILE A 149 -10.14 2.76 -20.04
N ASP A 150 -11.26 3.46 -19.81
CA ASP A 150 -12.56 3.18 -20.45
C ASP A 150 -12.52 3.38 -21.97
N GLU A 151 -11.87 4.43 -22.46
CA GLU A 151 -11.73 4.65 -23.90
C GLU A 151 -10.89 3.57 -24.58
N TYR A 152 -9.82 3.13 -23.92
CA TYR A 152 -8.97 2.05 -24.42
C TYR A 152 -9.71 0.70 -24.39
N LEU A 153 -10.59 0.50 -23.41
CA LEU A 153 -11.46 -0.67 -23.29
C LEU A 153 -12.42 -0.76 -24.48
N ASP A 154 -13.12 0.32 -24.80
CA ASP A 154 -14.09 0.37 -25.90
C ASP A 154 -13.41 0.23 -27.26
N LYS A 155 -12.27 0.89 -27.48
CA LYS A 155 -11.47 0.75 -28.71
C LYS A 155 -11.03 -0.69 -28.93
N LEU A 156 -10.55 -1.35 -27.87
CA LEU A 156 -10.08 -2.74 -27.94
C LEU A 156 -11.25 -3.71 -28.17
N TYR A 157 -12.39 -3.49 -27.52
CA TYR A 157 -13.59 -4.30 -27.73
C TYR A 157 -14.13 -4.20 -29.17
N LEU A 158 -14.17 -2.99 -29.74
CA LEU A 158 -14.55 -2.78 -31.14
C LEU A 158 -13.57 -3.44 -32.12
N GLU A 159 -12.26 -3.37 -31.85
CA GLU A 159 -11.24 -4.06 -32.65
C GLU A 159 -11.44 -5.59 -32.59
N LEU A 160 -11.74 -6.11 -31.41
CA LEU A 160 -11.96 -7.54 -31.20
C LEU A 160 -13.23 -8.03 -31.89
N LEU A 161 -14.33 -7.26 -31.84
CA LEU A 161 -15.57 -7.54 -32.58
C LEU A 161 -15.36 -7.51 -34.09
N ARG A 162 -14.58 -6.56 -34.62
CA ARG A 162 -14.26 -6.49 -36.05
C ARG A 162 -13.47 -7.71 -36.51
N ARG A 163 -12.44 -8.09 -35.74
CA ARG A 163 -11.59 -9.26 -36.06
C ARG A 163 -12.38 -10.56 -35.96
N ALA A 164 -13.16 -10.74 -34.89
CA ALA A 164 -13.99 -11.92 -34.69
C ALA A 164 -15.11 -12.06 -35.74
N SER A 165 -15.72 -10.95 -36.18
CA SER A 165 -16.75 -10.98 -37.23
C SER A 165 -16.22 -11.39 -38.61
N LEU A 166 -14.90 -11.21 -38.87
CA LEU A 166 -14.26 -11.59 -40.12
C LEU A 166 -13.80 -13.06 -40.15
N THR A 167 -13.52 -13.66 -38.99
CA THR A 167 -12.90 -14.99 -38.89
C THR A 167 -13.79 -16.05 -38.24
N GLY A 168 -14.85 -15.67 -37.50
CA GLY A 168 -15.74 -16.62 -36.81
C GLY A 168 -15.02 -17.56 -35.84
N ARG A 169 -13.81 -17.20 -35.41
CA ARG A 169 -12.90 -17.99 -34.57
C ARG A 169 -12.39 -17.13 -33.41
N PRO A 170 -11.97 -17.76 -32.30
CA PRO A 170 -11.33 -17.06 -31.20
C PRO A 170 -10.06 -16.35 -31.69
N VAL A 171 -9.86 -15.11 -31.26
CA VAL A 171 -8.69 -14.30 -31.61
C VAL A 171 -7.56 -14.66 -30.65
N SER A 172 -6.40 -15.03 -31.18
CA SER A 172 -5.23 -15.33 -30.34
C SER A 172 -4.60 -14.05 -29.78
N PHE A 173 -4.24 -14.08 -28.50
CA PHE A 173 -3.55 -12.97 -27.84
C PHE A 173 -2.14 -12.77 -28.38
N ALA A 174 -1.46 -13.86 -28.77
CA ALA A 174 -0.18 -13.79 -29.44
C ALA A 174 -0.25 -12.98 -30.74
N GLU A 175 -1.26 -13.18 -31.60
CA GLU A 175 -1.43 -12.37 -32.82
C GLU A 175 -1.84 -10.93 -32.53
N LEU A 176 -2.64 -10.70 -31.49
CA LEU A 176 -3.07 -9.35 -31.08
C LEU A 176 -1.92 -8.51 -30.51
N THR A 177 -0.91 -9.15 -29.92
CA THR A 177 0.22 -8.50 -29.24
C THR A 177 1.56 -8.66 -29.94
N SER A 178 1.65 -9.43 -31.04
CA SER A 178 2.91 -9.70 -31.75
C SER A 178 3.63 -8.42 -32.23
N MET A 179 2.88 -7.38 -32.61
CA MET A 179 3.43 -6.10 -33.09
C MET A 179 3.56 -5.00 -32.03
N LYS A 180 3.35 -5.30 -30.74
CA LYS A 180 3.30 -4.29 -29.66
C LYS A 180 4.50 -4.39 -28.70
N THR A 181 4.89 -3.27 -28.12
CA THR A 181 5.96 -3.19 -27.10
C THR A 181 5.54 -3.88 -25.81
N HIS A 182 6.49 -4.35 -24.98
CA HIS A 182 6.18 -5.08 -23.73
C HIS A 182 5.18 -4.33 -22.82
N MET A 183 5.35 -3.01 -22.68
CA MET A 183 4.42 -2.16 -21.91
C MET A 183 3.01 -2.16 -22.48
N GLU A 184 2.87 -2.12 -23.80
CA GLU A 184 1.57 -2.20 -24.47
C GLU A 184 0.97 -3.60 -24.37
N LYS A 185 1.77 -4.67 -24.38
CA LYS A 185 1.28 -6.03 -24.14
C LYS A 185 0.66 -6.15 -22.75
N VAL A 186 1.31 -5.59 -21.73
CA VAL A 186 0.77 -5.56 -20.35
C VAL A 186 -0.51 -4.73 -20.29
N ARG A 187 -0.58 -3.57 -20.95
CA ARG A 187 -1.80 -2.75 -21.01
C ARG A 187 -2.95 -3.49 -21.68
N VAL A 188 -2.71 -4.16 -22.81
CA VAL A 188 -3.69 -4.98 -23.53
C VAL A 188 -4.16 -6.15 -22.65
N PHE A 189 -3.26 -6.79 -21.90
CA PHE A 189 -3.61 -7.85 -20.97
C PHE A 189 -4.51 -7.36 -19.83
N ILE A 190 -4.18 -6.23 -19.22
CA ILE A 190 -4.99 -5.62 -18.16
C ILE A 190 -6.39 -5.28 -18.68
N LEU A 191 -6.49 -4.66 -19.87
CA LEU A 191 -7.77 -4.36 -20.52
C LEU A 191 -8.58 -5.63 -20.82
N LEU A 192 -7.92 -6.71 -21.22
CA LEU A 192 -8.55 -7.99 -21.49
C LEU A 192 -9.19 -8.60 -20.23
N ILE A 193 -8.48 -8.52 -19.10
CA ILE A 193 -9.00 -8.95 -17.80
C ILE A 193 -10.23 -8.13 -17.42
N PHE A 194 -10.19 -6.81 -17.62
CA PHE A 194 -11.35 -5.95 -17.35
C PHE A 194 -12.54 -6.32 -18.23
N LEU A 195 -12.32 -6.60 -19.51
CA LEU A 195 -13.39 -7.06 -20.41
C LEU A 195 -13.97 -8.42 -20.01
N ALA A 196 -13.13 -9.34 -19.55
CA ALA A 196 -13.56 -10.66 -19.09
C ALA A 196 -14.31 -10.60 -17.76
N HIS A 197 -13.85 -9.76 -16.83
CA HIS A 197 -14.57 -9.49 -15.59
C HIS A 197 -15.96 -8.88 -15.86
N GLY A 198 -16.06 -8.02 -16.89
CA GLY A 198 -17.32 -7.43 -17.36
C GLY A 198 -18.21 -8.36 -18.19
N GLY A 199 -17.84 -9.63 -18.39
CA GLY A 199 -18.65 -10.62 -19.13
C GLY A 199 -18.78 -10.36 -20.63
N ARG A 200 -18.03 -9.40 -21.20
CA ARG A 200 -18.08 -9.06 -22.64
C ARG A 200 -17.18 -9.95 -23.50
N VAL A 201 -16.22 -10.63 -22.86
CA VAL A 201 -15.20 -11.43 -23.54
C VAL A 201 -14.91 -12.68 -22.71
N GLU A 202 -14.96 -13.84 -23.34
CA GLU A 202 -14.51 -15.10 -22.72
C GLU A 202 -13.05 -15.35 -23.10
N ILE A 203 -12.24 -15.65 -22.08
CA ILE A 203 -10.82 -15.93 -22.27
C ILE A 203 -10.59 -17.41 -21.94
N ALA A 204 -10.10 -18.16 -22.92
CA ALA A 204 -9.72 -19.56 -22.76
C ALA A 204 -8.20 -19.71 -22.96
N ALA A 205 -7.51 -20.26 -21.96
CA ALA A 205 -6.11 -20.65 -22.12
C ALA A 205 -6.06 -21.98 -22.87
N VAL A 206 -5.53 -21.98 -24.09
CA VAL A 206 -5.33 -23.20 -24.89
C VAL A 206 -3.83 -23.38 -25.11
N GLY A 207 -3.21 -24.20 -24.25
CA GLY A 207 -1.76 -24.40 -24.25
C GLY A 207 -1.01 -23.20 -23.66
N ASP A 208 -0.06 -22.64 -24.42
CA ASP A 208 0.77 -21.49 -24.05
C ASP A 208 0.24 -20.16 -24.62
N ASP A 209 -0.94 -20.19 -25.26
CA ASP A 209 -1.57 -19.03 -25.89
C ASP A 209 -2.97 -18.77 -25.30
N LEU A 210 -3.33 -17.49 -25.28
CA LEU A 210 -4.57 -17.00 -24.69
C LEU A 210 -5.56 -16.71 -25.82
N MET A 211 -6.60 -17.54 -25.90
CA MET A 211 -7.66 -17.42 -26.91
C MET A 211 -8.76 -16.52 -26.37
N VAL A 212 -9.15 -15.53 -27.17
CA VAL A 212 -10.11 -14.50 -26.79
C VAL A 212 -11.34 -14.58 -27.69
N THR A 213 -12.49 -14.87 -27.10
CA THR A 213 -13.78 -14.90 -27.82
C THR A 213 -14.65 -13.75 -27.34
N PRO A 214 -14.99 -12.77 -28.20
CA PRO A 214 -15.95 -11.75 -27.82
C PRO A 214 -17.34 -12.38 -27.74
N LEU A 215 -17.98 -12.27 -26.58
CA LEU A 215 -19.37 -12.68 -26.43
C LEU A 215 -20.23 -11.52 -26.91
N ARG A 216 -20.99 -11.70 -28.00
CA ARG A 216 -21.97 -10.69 -28.39
C ARG A 216 -23.02 -10.63 -27.30
N GLU A 217 -23.25 -9.42 -26.79
CA GLU A 217 -24.37 -9.11 -25.91
C GLU A 217 -25.66 -9.44 -26.67
N GLY A 218 -26.17 -10.65 -26.46
CA GLY A 218 -27.22 -11.26 -27.30
C GLY A 218 -27.45 -12.75 -27.06
N ASP A 219 -26.44 -13.53 -26.64
CA ASP A 219 -26.62 -14.99 -26.44
C ASP A 219 -26.34 -15.43 -24.98
N GLY A 220 -27.43 -15.59 -24.22
CA GLY A 220 -27.56 -16.43 -23.01
C GLY A 220 -27.60 -15.67 -21.67
N HIS A 221 -28.56 -15.84 -20.76
CA HIS A 221 -29.75 -16.72 -20.71
C HIS A 221 -30.68 -16.23 -19.59
N GLY A 222 -32.00 -16.44 -19.74
CA GLY A 222 -32.89 -16.66 -18.61
C GLY A 222 -32.72 -18.06 -18.01
#